data_AF-A0A063Y373-F1
#
_entry.id   AF-A0A063Y373-F1
#
_cell.length_a   1.000
_cell.length_b   1.000
_cell.length_c   1.000
_cell.angle_alpha   90.00
_cell.angle_beta   90.00
_cell.angle_gamma   90.00
#
_symmetry.space_group_name_H-M   'P 1'
#
loop_
_entity.id
_entity.type
_entity.pdbx_description
1 polymer ?
#
loop_
_entity_poly.entity_id
_entity_poly.type
_entity_poly.pdbx_seq_one_letter_code
_entity_poly.pdbx_strand_id
1 'polypeptide(L)'
;METAIAVVTEISGEVYARAADGSLRSLQPGDQLFAGETLVTAESGQVVLDFGNGEVAEFGPNQALGMTEQMLGSTEPVPFDNQITDPSVAAVLAALDGEGDLLDDLEAPAAGTDGAPEGGGSSIVQLVRVFESIDPLAFSFDQEPVEPFEAPIGDQEGELLADADEPDLPETPNILPPELSLSSSHMVLAGATAITTARGMIDLENFEQGKTYNPEYNGNRIAPWQGLSKNVIEAELDLEPGSLNHFNPPGNGTVNHDSNVNVWDGKLTTSQVSMKEGTGIQFDWTFYNGEGKASQIESGKNDLVVLVITKPDGSKEIIQVSSSEELQAAMIGNGEFNYTADQDGTYRFDWLVLNGRDTSLDSALAISQPVFTLNGTDYFSQPVDLTISASLGSALPGESLTVEISGVPADAAFSAGTDLGGGVWSFTPAELEGLQFLPPVGFSGELALTVTASATLDGVTETASGDLTVRVDVTSNTVSDGSAGDDVLIGTDGNDLIHGYAGNDLIIGGPGNDILFGGLGADTFAWSLGDQGTVDAPAMDIVGDFTLGDYGVDAEADRLDLADLLSFDSLSDQITDFLSISLQGGDSVISVSHAGDGAITQSIVLKNVDLTTLGNSDAEIIESLISSGNLIVE
;
A
#
# COMPACT_ATOMS: atom_id res chain seq x y z
N MET A 1 -0.83 -23.21 34.45
CA MET A 1 -0.55 -24.63 34.14
C MET A 1 -0.40 -24.65 32.64
N GLU A 2 0.69 -25.19 32.11
CA GLU A 2 0.85 -25.33 30.67
C GLU A 2 -0.19 -26.34 30.17
N THR A 3 -0.97 -25.94 29.16
CA THR A 3 -2.01 -26.78 28.56
C THR A 3 -1.31 -27.79 27.64
N ALA A 4 -1.35 -29.08 27.96
CA ALA A 4 -0.82 -30.12 27.09
C ALA A 4 -1.77 -30.32 25.89
N ILE A 5 -1.23 -30.22 24.68
CA ILE A 5 -1.95 -30.31 23.41
C ILE A 5 -1.89 -31.73 22.85
N ALA A 6 -0.71 -32.36 22.90
CA ALA A 6 -0.52 -33.71 22.37
C ALA A 6 0.52 -34.50 23.18
N VAL A 7 0.44 -35.83 23.08
CA VAL A 7 1.43 -36.77 23.61
C VAL A 7 2.13 -37.47 22.45
N VAL A 8 3.45 -37.53 22.49
CA VAL A 8 4.22 -38.26 21.50
C VAL A 8 4.07 -39.76 21.74
N THR A 9 3.61 -40.50 20.73
CA THR A 9 3.37 -41.95 20.83
C THR A 9 4.48 -42.77 20.17
N GLU A 10 5.04 -42.28 19.06
CA GLU A 10 6.14 -42.91 18.34
C GLU A 10 7.08 -41.85 17.75
N ILE A 11 8.39 -42.14 17.74
CA ILE A 11 9.43 -41.31 17.11
C ILE A 11 10.42 -42.20 16.36
N SER A 12 10.81 -41.77 15.16
CA SER A 12 12.01 -42.20 14.46
C SER A 12 12.86 -40.98 14.11
N GLY A 13 14.19 -41.06 14.21
CA GLY A 13 15.09 -39.93 13.94
C GLY A 13 15.10 -38.84 15.01
N GLU A 14 15.51 -37.62 14.64
CA GLU A 14 15.60 -36.48 15.54
C GLU A 14 14.35 -35.59 15.45
N VAL A 15 13.70 -35.38 16.60
CA VAL A 15 12.46 -34.59 16.72
C VAL A 15 12.57 -33.73 17.98
N TYR A 16 12.12 -32.47 17.87
CA TYR A 16 12.28 -31.45 18.90
C TYR A 16 10.96 -30.70 19.15
N ALA A 17 10.75 -30.22 20.38
CA ALA A 17 9.83 -29.14 20.70
C ALA A 17 10.62 -27.84 20.82
N ARG A 18 10.21 -26.81 20.07
CA ARG A 18 10.75 -25.46 20.15
C ARG A 18 9.83 -24.59 20.99
N ALA A 19 10.34 -24.03 22.08
CA ALA A 19 9.59 -23.07 22.88
C ALA A 19 9.56 -21.69 22.20
N ALA A 20 8.69 -20.79 22.68
CA ALA A 20 8.55 -19.43 22.14
C ALA A 20 9.84 -18.58 22.24
N ASP A 21 10.78 -18.94 23.10
CA ASP A 21 12.10 -18.29 23.23
C ASP A 21 13.16 -18.86 22.27
N GLY A 22 12.76 -19.77 21.37
CA GLY A 22 13.63 -20.43 20.40
C GLY A 22 14.43 -21.62 20.95
N SER A 23 14.29 -21.95 22.25
CA SER A 23 15.00 -23.10 22.83
C SER A 23 14.43 -24.43 22.34
N LEU A 24 15.30 -25.38 22.03
CA LEU A 24 14.94 -26.71 21.53
C LEU A 24 15.07 -27.78 22.62
N ARG A 25 14.04 -28.61 22.74
CA ARG A 25 14.00 -29.80 23.61
C ARG A 25 13.76 -31.04 22.76
N SER A 26 14.69 -31.99 22.78
CA SER A 26 14.51 -33.28 22.08
C SER A 26 13.35 -34.06 22.70
N LEU A 27 12.50 -34.64 21.84
CA LEU A 27 11.32 -35.39 22.22
C LEU A 27 11.59 -36.90 22.26
N GLN A 28 10.92 -37.59 23.18
CA GLN A 28 10.88 -39.04 23.29
C GLN A 28 9.42 -39.54 23.35
N PRO A 29 9.14 -40.80 22.98
CA PRO A 29 7.82 -41.39 23.17
C PRO A 29 7.37 -41.27 24.64
N GLY A 30 6.21 -40.66 24.84
CA GLY A 30 5.62 -40.32 26.14
C GLY A 30 5.75 -38.84 26.53
N ASP A 31 6.54 -38.04 25.82
CA ASP A 31 6.66 -36.61 26.09
C ASP A 31 5.40 -35.85 25.66
N GLN A 32 5.11 -34.78 26.40
CA GLN A 32 4.01 -33.88 26.10
C GLN A 32 4.50 -32.66 25.33
N LEU A 33 3.65 -32.21 24.42
CA LEU A 33 3.73 -30.95 23.70
C LEU A 33 2.70 -29.99 24.26
N PHE A 34 3.14 -28.77 24.58
CA PHE A 34 2.32 -27.76 25.25
C PHE A 34 1.92 -26.63 24.31
N ALA A 35 0.83 -25.93 24.65
CA ALA A 35 0.37 -24.78 23.90
C ALA A 35 1.48 -23.71 23.80
N GLY A 36 1.77 -23.25 22.59
CA GLY A 36 2.85 -22.29 22.29
C GLY A 36 4.21 -22.94 21.96
N GLU A 37 4.35 -24.26 22.05
CA GLU A 37 5.52 -24.97 21.50
C GLU A 37 5.32 -25.25 20.00
N THR A 38 6.40 -25.30 19.23
CA THR A 38 6.41 -25.80 17.84
C THR A 38 7.09 -27.17 17.80
N LEU A 39 6.40 -28.20 17.32
CA LEU A 39 7.05 -29.46 16.94
C LEU A 39 7.94 -29.22 15.73
N VAL A 40 9.17 -29.74 15.74
CA VAL A 40 10.12 -29.66 14.62
C VAL A 40 10.72 -31.05 14.37
N THR A 41 10.59 -31.54 13.14
CA THR A 41 11.19 -32.81 12.69
C THR A 41 12.41 -32.53 11.81
N ALA A 42 13.53 -33.21 12.06
CA ALA A 42 14.73 -33.10 11.21
C ALA A 42 14.58 -33.91 9.90
N GLU A 43 15.58 -33.87 9.03
CA GLU A 43 15.62 -34.57 7.72
C GLU A 43 15.37 -36.10 7.81
N SER A 44 15.60 -36.71 8.98
CA SER A 44 15.30 -38.13 9.26
C SER A 44 14.22 -38.34 10.32
N GLY A 45 13.62 -37.25 10.80
CA GLY A 45 12.65 -37.21 11.89
C GLY A 45 11.24 -37.59 11.42
N GLN A 46 10.58 -38.47 12.16
CA GLN A 46 9.18 -38.82 11.99
C GLN A 46 8.57 -38.99 13.38
N VAL A 47 7.36 -38.48 13.58
CA VAL A 47 6.69 -38.50 14.88
C VAL A 47 5.20 -38.72 14.74
N VAL A 48 4.64 -39.51 15.67
CA VAL A 48 3.21 -39.75 15.77
C VAL A 48 2.70 -39.11 17.06
N LEU A 49 1.72 -38.22 16.94
CA LEU A 49 1.11 -37.49 18.05
C LEU A 49 -0.32 -37.99 18.32
N ASP A 50 -0.66 -38.15 19.59
CA ASP A 50 -2.03 -38.39 20.08
C ASP A 50 -2.52 -37.14 20.83
N PHE A 51 -3.60 -36.54 20.34
CA PHE A 51 -4.19 -35.32 20.91
C PHE A 51 -5.17 -35.60 22.05
N GLY A 52 -5.37 -36.87 22.42
CA GLY A 52 -6.23 -37.30 23.52
C GLY A 52 -7.74 -37.23 23.22
N ASN A 53 -8.12 -36.75 22.03
CA ASN A 53 -9.49 -36.74 21.49
C ASN A 53 -9.80 -37.99 20.62
N GLY A 54 -8.84 -38.92 20.48
CA GLY A 54 -8.94 -40.09 19.62
C GLY A 54 -8.40 -39.90 18.20
N GLU A 55 -7.94 -38.68 17.87
CA GLU A 55 -7.22 -38.39 16.65
C GLU A 55 -5.71 -38.58 16.86
N VAL A 56 -5.10 -39.20 15.85
CA VAL A 56 -3.66 -39.44 15.79
C VAL A 56 -3.16 -38.82 14.50
N ALA A 57 -2.12 -37.99 14.60
CA ALA A 57 -1.48 -37.38 13.43
C ALA A 57 -0.03 -37.85 13.31
N GLU A 58 0.40 -38.11 12.08
CA GLU A 58 1.74 -38.55 11.74
C GLU A 58 2.44 -37.45 10.95
N PHE A 59 3.64 -37.09 11.39
CA PHE A 59 4.47 -36.06 10.79
C PHE A 59 5.76 -36.67 10.24
N GLY A 60 6.04 -36.39 8.98
CA GLY A 60 7.24 -36.80 8.26
C GLY A 60 8.42 -35.83 8.45
N PRO A 61 9.52 -36.02 7.71
CA PRO A 61 10.72 -35.20 7.86
C PRO A 61 10.52 -33.75 7.39
N ASN A 62 11.30 -32.83 7.97
CA ASN A 62 11.32 -31.39 7.67
C ASN A 62 9.98 -30.65 7.87
N GLN A 63 9.12 -31.18 8.74
CA GLN A 63 7.85 -30.53 9.11
C GLN A 63 7.96 -29.78 10.43
N ALA A 64 7.25 -28.65 10.51
CA ALA A 64 7.04 -27.91 11.74
C ALA A 64 5.54 -27.71 12.01
N LEU A 65 5.09 -27.89 13.25
CA LEU A 65 3.69 -27.70 13.64
C LEU A 65 3.59 -26.90 14.94
N GLY A 66 2.88 -25.77 14.90
CA GLY A 66 2.55 -24.98 16.08
C GLY A 66 1.48 -25.64 16.94
N MET A 67 1.74 -25.80 18.24
CA MET A 67 0.80 -26.37 19.20
C MET A 67 -0.15 -25.29 19.73
N THR A 68 -1.41 -25.29 19.29
CA THR A 68 -2.41 -24.31 19.74
C THR A 68 -3.53 -24.98 20.53
N GLU A 69 -4.18 -24.23 21.44
CA GLU A 69 -5.30 -24.75 22.23
C GLU A 69 -6.52 -25.11 21.37
N GLN A 70 -6.60 -24.59 20.15
CA GLN A 70 -7.65 -24.91 19.18
C GLN A 70 -7.55 -26.37 18.70
N MET A 71 -6.36 -26.98 18.74
CA MET A 71 -6.17 -28.39 18.37
C MET A 71 -6.74 -29.39 19.40
N LEU A 72 -7.22 -28.92 20.56
CA LEU A 72 -7.97 -29.73 21.51
C LEU A 72 -9.48 -29.76 21.21
N GLY A 73 -9.96 -28.96 20.26
CA GLY A 73 -11.38 -28.82 19.94
C GLY A 73 -11.87 -29.86 18.94
N SER A 74 -12.78 -30.75 19.35
CA SER A 74 -13.57 -31.54 18.40
C SER A 74 -14.67 -30.65 17.80
N THR A 75 -14.50 -30.16 16.59
CA THR A 75 -15.60 -29.54 15.83
C THR A 75 -16.39 -30.64 15.11
N GLU A 76 -17.20 -31.40 15.84
CA GLU A 76 -18.39 -31.95 15.19
C GLU A 76 -19.32 -30.77 14.86
N PRO A 77 -19.72 -30.58 13.59
CA PRO A 77 -20.65 -29.52 13.25
C PRO A 77 -22.02 -29.83 13.86
N VAL A 78 -22.43 -29.05 14.85
CA VAL A 78 -23.80 -28.99 15.32
C VAL A 78 -24.60 -28.09 14.37
N PRO A 79 -25.58 -28.61 13.61
CA PRO A 79 -26.45 -27.75 12.84
C PRO A 79 -27.45 -27.06 13.78
N PHE A 80 -27.76 -25.81 13.44
CA PHE A 80 -28.80 -24.91 14.00
C PHE A 80 -28.40 -24.02 15.19
N ASP A 81 -28.10 -22.75 14.90
CA ASP A 81 -29.07 -21.68 15.16
C ASP A 81 -28.70 -20.38 14.39
N ASN A 82 -29.16 -20.26 13.14
CA ASN A 82 -29.42 -18.95 12.53
C ASN A 82 -30.93 -18.87 12.32
N GLN A 83 -31.65 -18.44 13.35
CA GLN A 83 -33.01 -17.93 13.22
C GLN A 83 -32.97 -16.69 12.32
N ILE A 84 -33.26 -16.89 11.04
CA ILE A 84 -33.58 -15.81 10.12
C ILE A 84 -35.01 -15.36 10.43
N THR A 85 -35.13 -14.26 11.18
CA THR A 85 -36.41 -13.56 11.39
C THR A 85 -36.68 -12.63 10.21
N ASP A 86 -37.07 -13.18 9.06
CA ASP A 86 -37.65 -12.41 7.96
C ASP A 86 -39.10 -12.87 7.70
N PRO A 87 -40.13 -12.04 7.98
CA PRO A 87 -41.53 -12.38 7.77
C PRO A 87 -41.93 -12.51 6.29
N SER A 88 -41.07 -12.14 5.33
CA SER A 88 -41.34 -12.30 3.90
C SER A 88 -41.10 -13.73 3.39
N VAL A 89 -40.19 -14.47 4.03
CA VAL A 89 -39.84 -15.85 3.64
C VAL A 89 -40.94 -16.84 4.08
N ALA A 90 -41.61 -16.58 5.20
CA ALA A 90 -42.74 -17.38 5.66
C ALA A 90 -43.96 -17.30 4.73
N ALA A 91 -44.17 -16.16 4.05
CA ALA A 91 -45.23 -16.00 3.05
C ALA A 91 -44.93 -16.78 1.76
N VAL A 92 -43.65 -16.85 1.37
CA VAL A 92 -43.21 -17.61 0.19
C VAL A 92 -43.26 -19.12 0.44
N LEU A 93 -42.87 -19.58 1.63
CA LEU A 93 -42.98 -20.99 2.03
C LEU A 93 -44.44 -21.45 2.17
N ALA A 94 -45.35 -20.60 2.64
CA ALA A 94 -46.79 -20.92 2.71
C ALA A 94 -47.46 -21.03 1.32
N ALA A 95 -46.91 -20.34 0.30
CA ALA A 95 -47.40 -20.42 -1.07
C ALA A 95 -46.90 -21.67 -1.83
N LEU A 96 -45.75 -22.22 -1.43
CA LEU A 96 -45.14 -23.40 -2.05
C LEU A 96 -45.67 -24.74 -1.49
N ASP A 97 -46.27 -24.73 -0.30
CA ASP A 97 -46.76 -25.94 0.40
C ASP A 97 -48.27 -26.19 0.21
N GLY A 98 -48.95 -25.36 -0.60
CA GLY A 98 -50.35 -25.52 -0.95
C GLY A 98 -50.54 -26.37 -2.23
N GLU A 99 -51.34 -27.43 -2.16
CA GLU A 99 -51.83 -28.15 -3.33
C GLU A 99 -52.79 -27.25 -4.15
N GLY A 100 -52.24 -26.38 -4.99
CA GLY A 100 -53.00 -25.51 -5.90
C GLY A 100 -52.14 -25.06 -7.08
N ASP A 101 -52.71 -25.05 -8.28
CA ASP A 101 -52.04 -24.62 -9.50
C ASP A 101 -51.73 -23.11 -9.45
N LEU A 102 -50.45 -22.74 -9.43
CA LEU A 102 -49.96 -21.37 -9.29
C LEU A 102 -50.19 -20.49 -10.55
N LEU A 103 -50.90 -20.99 -11.56
CA LEU A 103 -51.19 -20.28 -12.81
C LEU A 103 -52.62 -19.71 -12.89
N ASP A 104 -53.51 -20.02 -11.94
CA ASP A 104 -54.90 -19.57 -11.99
C ASP A 104 -55.15 -18.17 -11.37
N ASP A 105 -54.15 -17.59 -10.68
CA ASP A 105 -54.24 -16.25 -10.05
C ASP A 105 -53.33 -15.19 -10.68
N LEU A 106 -52.77 -15.44 -11.87
CA LEU A 106 -52.16 -14.37 -12.67
C LEU A 106 -53.27 -13.50 -13.29
N GLU A 107 -53.65 -12.47 -12.53
CA GLU A 107 -54.48 -11.38 -13.02
C GLU A 107 -53.89 -10.82 -14.33
N ALA A 108 -54.76 -10.62 -15.32
CA ALA A 108 -54.37 -10.24 -16.67
C ALA A 108 -53.44 -9.00 -16.67
N PRO A 109 -52.44 -8.95 -17.57
CA PRO A 109 -51.59 -7.78 -17.69
C PRO A 109 -52.48 -6.56 -17.93
N ALA A 110 -52.30 -5.52 -17.12
CA ALA A 110 -52.85 -4.20 -17.35
C ALA A 110 -52.20 -3.58 -18.59
N ALA A 111 -52.50 -4.15 -19.76
CA ALA A 111 -52.33 -3.54 -21.05
C ALA A 111 -53.58 -2.70 -21.30
N GLY A 112 -53.40 -1.38 -21.18
CA GLY A 112 -54.39 -0.40 -21.55
C GLY A 112 -54.94 -0.69 -22.95
N THR A 113 -56.26 -0.84 -23.00
CA THR A 113 -57.03 -0.82 -24.23
C THR A 113 -56.92 0.57 -24.85
N ASP A 114 -56.12 0.72 -25.89
CA ASP A 114 -56.49 1.46 -27.10
C ASP A 114 -55.51 1.13 -28.22
N GLY A 115 -55.99 0.33 -29.17
CA GLY A 115 -55.27 0.00 -30.38
C GLY A 115 -55.27 1.17 -31.37
N ALA A 116 -54.14 1.38 -32.03
CA ALA A 116 -54.06 2.03 -33.33
C ALA A 116 -53.21 1.18 -34.30
N PRO A 117 -53.51 1.18 -35.60
CA PRO A 117 -53.28 0.04 -36.48
C PRO A 117 -51.96 0.09 -37.26
N GLU A 118 -51.59 -1.11 -37.73
CA GLU A 118 -50.80 -1.45 -38.92
C GLU A 118 -49.74 -0.46 -39.43
N GLY A 119 -48.48 -0.86 -39.32
CA GLY A 119 -47.49 -0.58 -40.37
C GLY A 119 -46.11 -0.14 -39.90
N GLY A 120 -45.20 -1.12 -39.82
CA GLY A 120 -43.82 -0.96 -40.29
C GLY A 120 -42.78 -0.34 -39.35
N GLY A 121 -41.64 -1.03 -39.26
CA GLY A 121 -40.34 -0.38 -39.24
C GLY A 121 -39.63 -0.37 -37.90
N SER A 122 -38.71 -1.32 -37.73
CA SER A 122 -37.56 -1.20 -36.84
C SER A 122 -36.78 0.08 -37.17
N SER A 123 -36.37 0.87 -36.18
CA SER A 123 -35.25 1.81 -36.31
C SER A 123 -34.64 2.13 -34.95
N ILE A 124 -33.37 1.75 -34.83
CA ILE A 124 -32.37 2.28 -33.88
C ILE A 124 -32.46 3.82 -33.83
N VAL A 125 -32.45 4.39 -32.62
CA VAL A 125 -32.07 5.79 -32.39
C VAL A 125 -31.14 5.86 -31.17
N GLN A 126 -29.85 5.98 -31.49
CA GLN A 126 -28.89 6.96 -30.96
C GLN A 126 -29.22 7.52 -29.56
N LEU A 127 -28.49 7.10 -28.53
CA LEU A 127 -28.37 7.88 -27.29
C LEU A 127 -27.62 9.19 -27.63
N VAL A 128 -28.39 10.24 -27.90
CA VAL A 128 -27.89 11.61 -27.85
C VAL A 128 -27.95 12.04 -26.40
N ARG A 129 -26.76 12.31 -25.84
CA ARG A 129 -26.54 12.97 -24.56
C ARG A 129 -27.32 14.30 -24.57
N VAL A 130 -28.40 14.38 -23.79
CA VAL A 130 -29.14 15.63 -23.61
C VAL A 130 -28.38 16.47 -22.59
N PHE A 131 -27.70 17.51 -23.08
CA PHE A 131 -27.41 18.71 -22.31
C PHE A 131 -28.68 19.56 -22.32
N GLU A 132 -29.34 19.71 -21.17
CA GLU A 132 -30.32 20.78 -20.98
C GLU A 132 -29.59 22.03 -20.47
N SER A 133 -29.31 22.94 -21.40
CA SER A 133 -29.04 24.34 -21.10
C SER A 133 -30.36 25.09 -21.01
N ILE A 134 -30.70 25.62 -19.84
CA ILE A 134 -31.86 26.50 -19.68
C ILE A 134 -31.42 27.90 -20.15
N ASP A 135 -32.03 28.42 -21.22
CA ASP A 135 -31.78 29.76 -21.74
C ASP A 135 -32.62 30.80 -20.93
N PRO A 136 -31.99 31.76 -20.24
CA PRO A 136 -32.70 32.81 -19.54
C PRO A 136 -33.00 33.93 -20.54
N LEU A 137 -34.27 34.11 -20.92
CA LEU A 137 -34.92 35.38 -21.35
C LEU A 137 -36.12 35.10 -22.29
N ALA A 138 -37.32 35.00 -21.74
CA ALA A 138 -38.55 35.32 -22.48
C ALA A 138 -39.78 35.43 -21.54
N PHE A 139 -39.85 36.49 -20.73
CA PHE A 139 -41.16 36.99 -20.28
C PHE A 139 -41.31 38.44 -20.74
N SER A 140 -41.99 38.59 -21.88
CA SER A 140 -42.47 39.85 -22.41
C SER A 140 -43.75 40.24 -21.67
N PHE A 141 -43.72 41.34 -20.91
CA PHE A 141 -44.93 41.99 -20.43
C PHE A 141 -45.39 42.98 -21.50
N ASP A 142 -46.52 42.68 -22.15
CA ASP A 142 -47.24 43.64 -22.97
C ASP A 142 -47.77 44.78 -22.08
N GLN A 143 -47.21 45.97 -22.25
CA GLN A 143 -47.73 47.23 -21.73
C GLN A 143 -48.69 47.81 -22.78
N GLU A 144 -50.00 47.67 -22.58
CA GLU A 144 -50.97 48.56 -23.24
C GLU A 144 -51.09 49.87 -22.46
N PRO A 145 -51.09 51.04 -23.14
CA PRO A 145 -51.25 52.32 -22.47
C PRO A 145 -52.74 52.67 -22.31
N VAL A 146 -53.18 52.96 -21.08
CA VAL A 146 -54.47 53.62 -20.84
C VAL A 146 -54.23 54.94 -20.11
N GLU A 147 -54.72 55.99 -20.77
CA GLU A 147 -54.66 57.44 -20.52
C GLU A 147 -55.03 57.91 -19.09
N PRO A 148 -54.58 59.11 -18.68
CA PRO A 148 -54.79 59.64 -17.33
C PRO A 148 -56.20 60.24 -17.17
N PHE A 149 -56.85 59.94 -16.05
CA PHE A 149 -58.06 60.64 -15.62
C PHE A 149 -57.77 61.44 -14.34
N GLU A 150 -57.88 62.77 -14.44
CA GLU A 150 -57.78 63.70 -13.31
C GLU A 150 -59.13 63.88 -12.58
N ALA A 151 -58.98 64.04 -11.25
CA ALA A 151 -59.74 64.87 -10.30
C ALA A 151 -61.03 64.28 -9.65
N PRO A 152 -61.49 64.80 -8.47
CA PRO A 152 -60.95 65.89 -7.63
C PRO A 152 -60.82 65.57 -6.11
N ILE A 153 -60.21 66.52 -5.41
CA ILE A 153 -60.05 66.68 -3.95
C ILE A 153 -61.35 66.46 -3.17
N GLY A 154 -61.25 65.85 -1.98
CA GLY A 154 -62.28 65.85 -0.94
C GLY A 154 -61.68 65.57 0.44
N ASP A 155 -61.55 66.62 1.26
CA ASP A 155 -61.14 66.55 2.66
C ASP A 155 -62.24 65.89 3.50
N GLN A 156 -61.89 64.94 4.38
CA GLN A 156 -62.59 64.76 5.66
C GLN A 156 -61.75 63.96 6.66
N GLU A 157 -61.56 64.59 7.82
CA GLU A 157 -61.00 64.03 9.04
C GLU A 157 -61.76 62.75 9.47
N GLY A 158 -61.00 61.76 9.94
CA GLY A 158 -61.53 60.55 10.54
C GLY A 158 -60.41 59.71 11.14
N GLU A 159 -59.99 60.07 12.36
CA GLU A 159 -59.24 59.17 13.24
C GLU A 159 -59.97 57.82 13.32
N LEU A 160 -59.33 56.72 12.91
CA LEU A 160 -59.70 55.37 13.34
C LEU A 160 -58.47 54.46 13.23
N LEU A 161 -57.90 54.21 14.40
CA LEU A 161 -57.18 53.01 14.84
C LEU A 161 -55.84 52.74 14.16
N ALA A 162 -54.77 52.96 14.94
CA ALA A 162 -53.50 52.27 14.77
C ALA A 162 -53.79 50.78 14.60
N ASP A 163 -53.55 50.29 13.38
CA ASP A 163 -53.36 48.87 13.16
C ASP A 163 -52.16 48.47 14.00
N ALA A 164 -52.32 47.38 14.74
CA ALA A 164 -51.27 46.85 15.59
C ALA A 164 -50.03 46.63 14.72
N ASP A 165 -48.86 46.97 15.25
CA ASP A 165 -47.60 46.39 14.80
C ASP A 165 -47.85 44.87 14.65
N GLU A 166 -47.96 44.37 13.42
CA GLU A 166 -47.58 42.98 13.18
C GLU A 166 -46.15 42.91 13.71
N PRO A 167 -45.86 42.03 14.69
CA PRO A 167 -44.49 41.86 15.10
C PRO A 167 -43.73 41.45 13.83
N ASP A 168 -42.76 42.26 13.41
CA ASP A 168 -41.77 41.85 12.43
C ASP A 168 -41.34 40.44 12.82
N LEU A 169 -41.79 39.45 12.05
CA LEU A 169 -41.25 38.11 12.18
C LEU A 169 -39.75 38.28 11.98
N PRO A 170 -38.88 37.73 12.86
CA PRO A 170 -37.45 37.89 12.68
C PRO A 170 -37.11 37.45 11.27
N GLU A 171 -36.59 38.37 10.46
CA GLU A 171 -36.14 38.04 9.11
C GLU A 171 -35.13 36.91 9.27
N THR A 172 -35.46 35.73 8.73
CA THR A 172 -34.52 34.62 8.70
C THR A 172 -33.31 35.09 7.89
N PRO A 173 -32.08 35.01 8.44
CA PRO A 173 -30.88 35.41 7.72
C PRO A 173 -30.84 34.75 6.34
N ASN A 174 -30.78 35.56 5.28
CA ASN A 174 -30.66 35.07 3.91
C ASN A 174 -29.18 34.83 3.59
N ILE A 175 -28.64 33.70 4.03
CA ILE A 175 -27.27 33.28 3.75
C ILE A 175 -27.22 32.41 2.48
N LEU A 176 -26.08 32.43 1.78
CA LEU A 176 -25.88 31.62 0.57
C LEU A 176 -25.13 30.32 0.92
N PRO A 177 -25.34 29.23 0.16
CA PRO A 177 -24.48 28.07 0.25
C PRO A 177 -23.01 28.46 0.03
N PRO A 178 -22.07 27.83 0.74
CA PRO A 178 -20.65 28.07 0.52
C PRO A 178 -20.22 27.57 -0.87
N GLU A 179 -19.20 28.20 -1.44
CA GLU A 179 -18.51 27.68 -2.62
C GLU A 179 -17.51 26.61 -2.18
N LEU A 180 -17.57 25.43 -2.80
CA LEU A 180 -16.68 24.30 -2.52
C LEU A 180 -16.00 23.83 -3.80
N SER A 181 -14.68 23.72 -3.77
CA SER A 181 -13.88 23.13 -4.84
C SER A 181 -12.93 22.09 -4.25
N LEU A 182 -12.98 20.89 -4.83
CA LEU A 182 -12.27 19.70 -4.39
C LEU A 182 -11.33 19.24 -5.49
N SER A 183 -10.07 19.04 -5.12
CA SER A 183 -9.15 18.24 -5.92
C SER A 183 -8.17 17.53 -4.99
N SER A 184 -7.91 16.26 -5.22
CA SER A 184 -6.69 15.64 -4.75
C SER A 184 -5.57 16.07 -5.69
N SER A 185 -4.57 16.77 -5.18
CA SER A 185 -3.36 16.98 -5.97
C SER A 185 -2.61 15.67 -6.00
N HIS A 186 -2.85 14.89 -7.05
CA HIS A 186 -1.88 13.87 -7.41
C HIS A 186 -0.64 14.64 -7.90
N MET A 187 0.39 14.72 -7.06
CA MET A 187 1.69 14.54 -7.68
C MET A 187 1.70 13.08 -8.19
N VAL A 188 1.27 12.87 -9.44
CA VAL A 188 2.17 12.08 -10.30
C VAL A 188 3.38 13.00 -10.35
N LEU A 189 4.29 12.89 -9.39
CA LEU A 189 5.63 13.10 -9.79
C LEU A 189 5.85 11.92 -10.73
N ALA A 190 6.02 12.22 -12.02
CA ALA A 190 6.89 11.41 -12.84
C ALA A 190 8.20 11.29 -12.05
N GLY A 191 8.32 10.30 -11.15
CA GLY A 191 9.33 10.35 -10.10
C GLY A 191 8.92 10.17 -8.64
N ALA A 192 7.72 9.69 -8.29
CA ALA A 192 7.60 8.88 -7.06
C ALA A 192 8.00 7.42 -7.34
N THR A 193 8.83 7.21 -8.36
CA THR A 193 9.99 6.36 -8.16
C THR A 193 10.60 6.83 -6.83
N ALA A 194 11.01 5.91 -5.95
CA ALA A 194 12.40 6.04 -5.52
C ALA A 194 13.14 6.36 -6.81
N ILE A 195 13.49 7.62 -7.05
CA ILE A 195 14.39 7.94 -8.13
C ILE A 195 15.71 7.34 -7.62
N THR A 196 15.84 6.01 -7.75
CA THR A 196 16.86 5.42 -8.57
C THR A 196 16.70 5.91 -10.03
N THR A 197 16.66 7.23 -10.27
CA THR A 197 17.76 7.73 -11.07
C THR A 197 18.95 7.85 -10.11
N ALA A 198 19.62 6.78 -9.69
CA ALA A 198 20.46 6.02 -10.59
C ALA A 198 20.25 6.49 -12.04
N ARG A 199 20.79 7.67 -12.39
CA ARG A 199 21.54 7.66 -13.65
C ARG A 199 22.50 6.51 -13.44
N GLY A 200 22.10 5.30 -13.83
CA GLY A 200 22.86 4.11 -13.55
C GLY A 200 24.17 4.32 -14.26
N MET A 201 25.20 4.64 -13.49
CA MET A 201 26.57 4.68 -13.94
C MET A 201 27.37 4.57 -12.64
N ILE A 202 27.30 3.45 -11.91
CA ILE A 202 27.59 2.09 -12.37
C ILE A 202 26.97 1.15 -11.32
N ASP A 203 25.98 0.33 -11.69
CA ASP A 203 26.03 -1.05 -11.20
C ASP A 203 27.18 -1.68 -11.99
N LEU A 204 28.20 -2.18 -11.30
CA LEU A 204 29.19 -3.01 -11.93
C LEU A 204 28.54 -4.40 -12.04
N GLU A 205 27.56 -4.49 -12.93
CA GLU A 205 27.42 -5.71 -13.72
C GLU A 205 28.84 -6.07 -14.21
N ASN A 206 29.25 -7.29 -13.89
CA ASN A 206 30.47 -7.98 -14.32
C ASN A 206 31.67 -7.88 -13.36
N PHE A 207 31.69 -8.78 -12.37
CA PHE A 207 32.92 -9.56 -12.11
C PHE A 207 33.04 -10.70 -13.14
N GLU A 208 33.02 -10.38 -14.44
CA GLU A 208 33.59 -11.26 -15.46
C GLU A 208 35.04 -10.82 -15.70
N GLN A 209 35.99 -11.74 -15.56
CA GLN A 209 37.34 -11.52 -16.07
C GLN A 209 37.28 -11.29 -17.60
N GLY A 210 37.35 -10.02 -18.02
CA GLY A 210 37.99 -9.65 -19.28
C GLY A 210 37.16 -9.04 -20.42
N LYS A 211 36.13 -8.22 -20.16
CA LYS A 211 35.54 -7.36 -21.22
C LYS A 211 35.24 -5.94 -20.73
N THR A 212 35.57 -4.96 -21.56
CA THR A 212 35.41 -3.51 -21.32
C THR A 212 34.23 -2.94 -22.11
N TYR A 213 33.31 -2.24 -21.44
CA TYR A 213 32.37 -1.29 -22.05
C TYR A 213 32.25 0.00 -21.20
N ASN A 214 31.96 1.13 -21.86
CA ASN A 214 32.45 2.47 -21.50
C ASN A 214 31.40 3.56 -21.79
N PRO A 215 30.84 4.27 -20.79
CA PRO A 215 29.98 5.44 -21.04
C PRO A 215 30.72 6.77 -20.78
N GLU A 216 30.48 7.79 -21.61
CA GLU A 216 31.16 9.10 -21.60
C GLU A 216 30.35 10.19 -20.83
N TYR A 217 31.03 11.08 -20.09
CA TYR A 217 30.44 12.33 -19.56
C TYR A 217 31.28 13.55 -20.00
N ASN A 218 30.60 14.55 -20.58
CA ASN A 218 31.15 15.85 -20.98
C ASN A 218 32.42 15.80 -21.89
N GLY A 219 32.49 14.80 -22.77
CA GLY A 219 33.57 14.64 -23.74
C GLY A 219 34.92 14.18 -23.14
N ASN A 220 34.96 13.81 -21.86
CA ASN A 220 36.12 13.19 -21.24
C ASN A 220 35.81 11.75 -20.79
N ARG A 221 36.76 10.86 -21.08
CA ARG A 221 36.68 9.42 -20.81
C ARG A 221 36.81 9.18 -19.30
N ILE A 222 35.83 8.52 -18.68
CA ILE A 222 35.91 8.05 -17.29
C ILE A 222 36.15 6.53 -17.35
N ALA A 223 37.20 6.06 -16.67
CA ALA A 223 37.53 4.63 -16.64
C ALA A 223 36.59 3.89 -15.65
N PRO A 224 36.31 2.59 -15.84
CA PRO A 224 35.40 1.77 -15.01
C PRO A 224 35.83 1.58 -13.52
N TRP A 225 36.82 2.33 -13.04
CA TRP A 225 37.32 2.34 -11.65
C TRP A 225 37.20 3.74 -11.03
N GLN A 226 36.26 4.54 -11.50
CA GLN A 226 36.06 5.92 -11.06
C GLN A 226 34.59 6.12 -10.72
N GLY A 227 34.21 5.86 -9.46
CA GLY A 227 32.91 6.32 -8.96
C GLY A 227 32.84 7.84 -8.82
N LEU A 228 31.73 8.33 -8.26
CA LEU A 228 31.46 9.77 -8.13
C LEU A 228 32.48 10.42 -7.20
N SER A 229 33.38 11.22 -7.77
CA SER A 229 34.31 11.99 -6.94
C SER A 229 33.54 12.95 -6.03
N LYS A 230 34.04 13.17 -4.82
CA LYS A 230 33.48 14.10 -3.83
C LYS A 230 33.00 15.45 -4.38
N ASN A 231 33.79 16.09 -5.24
CA ASN A 231 33.45 17.39 -5.82
C ASN A 231 32.23 17.31 -6.78
N VAL A 232 32.01 16.16 -7.41
CA VAL A 232 30.83 15.91 -8.26
C VAL A 232 29.60 15.70 -7.39
N ILE A 233 29.73 14.98 -6.27
CA ILE A 233 28.65 14.79 -5.29
C ILE A 233 28.25 16.14 -4.68
N GLU A 234 29.23 16.95 -4.26
CA GLU A 234 28.98 18.30 -3.74
C GLU A 234 28.27 19.18 -4.77
N ALA A 235 28.67 19.12 -6.05
CA ALA A 235 28.01 19.89 -7.11
C ALA A 235 26.59 19.40 -7.42
N GLU A 236 26.36 18.08 -7.45
CA GLU A 236 25.04 17.49 -7.74
C GLU A 236 24.03 17.79 -6.62
N LEU A 237 24.50 17.78 -5.37
CA LEU A 237 23.72 18.12 -4.20
C LEU A 237 23.62 19.63 -3.93
N ASP A 238 24.20 20.47 -4.80
CA ASP A 238 24.25 21.92 -4.64
C ASP A 238 24.81 22.33 -3.26
N LEU A 239 25.87 21.64 -2.83
CA LEU A 239 26.64 21.93 -1.64
C LEU A 239 27.79 22.87 -1.97
N GLU A 240 28.17 23.72 -1.00
CA GLU A 240 29.38 24.52 -1.13
C GLU A 240 30.61 23.60 -1.28
N PRO A 241 31.56 23.92 -2.17
CA PRO A 241 32.76 23.10 -2.37
C PRO A 241 33.51 22.86 -1.06
N GLY A 242 33.70 21.59 -0.72
CA GLY A 242 34.32 21.14 0.50
C GLY A 242 33.38 20.96 1.70
N SER A 243 32.07 21.05 1.52
CA SER A 243 31.09 20.75 2.59
C SER A 243 31.27 19.34 3.16
N LEU A 244 31.65 18.37 2.32
CA LEU A 244 31.92 17.00 2.76
C LEU A 244 33.36 16.82 3.31
N ASN A 245 34.20 17.87 3.34
CA ASN A 245 35.58 17.83 3.87
C ASN A 245 35.67 17.79 5.41
N HIS A 246 34.55 18.00 6.08
CA HIS A 246 34.50 18.19 7.53
C HIS A 246 34.21 16.91 8.34
N PHE A 247 33.92 15.78 7.68
CA PHE A 247 33.70 14.52 8.37
C PHE A 247 35.00 13.96 8.93
N ASN A 248 35.13 14.15 10.24
CA ASN A 248 36.12 13.56 11.12
C ASN A 248 35.32 12.87 12.23
N PRO A 249 34.96 11.59 12.04
CA PRO A 249 34.08 10.88 12.95
C PRO A 249 34.50 11.00 14.41
N PRO A 250 33.54 11.05 15.34
CA PRO A 250 33.85 11.02 16.77
C PRO A 250 34.37 9.62 17.14
N GLY A 251 35.70 9.45 17.19
CA GLY A 251 36.30 8.21 17.68
C GLY A 251 36.02 7.99 19.18
N ASN A 252 35.66 6.75 19.57
CA ASN A 252 35.52 6.39 20.99
C ASN A 252 36.85 6.03 21.68
N GLY A 253 38.00 6.14 21.00
CA GLY A 253 39.26 5.61 21.50
C GLY A 253 40.46 5.73 20.55
N THR A 254 41.42 4.80 20.70
CA THR A 254 42.80 4.84 20.17
C THR A 254 42.96 4.73 18.64
N VAL A 255 41.86 4.71 17.89
CA VAL A 255 41.82 4.58 16.43
C VAL A 255 41.04 5.80 15.93
N ASN A 256 41.75 6.90 15.68
CA ASN A 256 41.20 8.16 15.20
C ASN A 256 42.19 8.74 14.19
N HIS A 257 41.80 8.83 12.91
CA HIS A 257 42.64 9.51 11.93
C HIS A 257 42.33 11.02 11.98
N ASP A 258 43.22 11.82 12.57
CA ASP A 258 43.08 13.28 12.76
C ASP A 258 43.13 14.11 11.44
N SER A 259 42.68 13.55 10.32
CA SER A 259 42.71 14.21 9.00
C SER A 259 41.58 13.71 8.11
N ASN A 260 41.06 14.62 7.28
CA ASN A 260 39.91 14.43 6.39
C ASN A 260 39.91 13.05 5.68
N VAL A 261 38.77 12.36 5.72
CA VAL A 261 38.53 11.13 4.96
C VAL A 261 38.70 11.42 3.45
N ASN A 262 39.58 10.66 2.81
CA ASN A 262 39.85 10.78 1.38
C ASN A 262 38.89 9.84 0.62
N VAL A 263 37.74 10.37 0.24
CA VAL A 263 36.69 9.66 -0.52
C VAL A 263 37.12 9.52 -1.98
N TRP A 264 37.09 8.29 -2.52
CA TRP A 264 37.35 8.03 -3.95
C TRP A 264 36.03 8.01 -4.74
N ASP A 265 35.02 7.34 -4.18
CA ASP A 265 33.71 7.09 -4.78
C ASP A 265 32.60 6.96 -3.70
N GLY A 266 31.37 6.71 -4.15
CA GLY A 266 30.24 6.60 -3.25
C GLY A 266 28.91 6.27 -3.95
N LYS A 267 27.90 5.97 -3.13
CA LYS A 267 26.50 5.70 -3.53
C LYS A 267 25.59 6.80 -2.99
N LEU A 268 24.56 7.18 -3.75
CA LEU A 268 23.54 8.15 -3.34
C LEU A 268 22.16 7.52 -3.49
N THR A 269 21.36 7.58 -2.42
CA THR A 269 19.94 7.25 -2.40
C THR A 269 19.15 8.50 -2.01
N THR A 270 18.16 8.88 -2.81
CA THR A 270 17.39 10.12 -2.58
C THR A 270 15.92 9.79 -2.37
N SER A 271 15.33 10.40 -1.33
CA SER A 271 13.89 10.42 -1.07
C SER A 271 13.38 11.85 -1.07
N GLN A 272 12.21 12.12 -1.65
CA GLN A 272 11.55 13.42 -1.59
C GLN A 272 10.16 13.25 -1.00
N VAL A 273 9.84 14.06 0.01
CA VAL A 273 8.56 13.95 0.71
C VAL A 273 8.00 15.34 1.02
N SER A 274 6.74 15.57 0.66
CA SER A 274 5.98 16.73 1.13
C SER A 274 5.48 16.47 2.54
N MET A 275 5.79 17.36 3.47
CA MET A 275 5.39 17.28 4.87
C MET A 275 4.86 18.62 5.36
N LYS A 276 3.84 18.58 6.21
CA LYS A 276 3.40 19.72 7.02
C LYS A 276 4.30 19.90 8.24
N GLU A 277 4.52 21.14 8.68
CA GLU A 277 5.21 21.44 9.94
C GLU A 277 4.66 20.57 11.08
N GLY A 278 5.56 19.94 11.85
CA GLY A 278 5.23 19.03 12.94
C GLY A 278 5.10 17.55 12.54
N THR A 279 5.04 17.23 11.25
CA THR A 279 5.07 15.84 10.77
C THR A 279 6.47 15.25 10.96
N GLY A 280 6.55 14.12 11.65
CA GLY A 280 7.76 13.33 11.83
C GLY A 280 7.98 12.34 10.68
N ILE A 281 9.24 12.01 10.43
CA ILE A 281 9.68 10.96 9.52
C ILE A 281 10.85 10.21 10.19
N GLN A 282 10.77 8.88 10.22
CA GLN A 282 11.81 7.99 10.74
C GLN A 282 12.30 7.09 9.61
N PHE A 283 13.61 6.83 9.60
CA PHE A 283 14.24 5.84 8.74
C PHE A 283 15.08 4.91 9.62
N ASP A 284 14.88 3.60 9.48
CA ASP A 284 15.84 2.63 9.97
C ASP A 284 16.96 2.48 8.96
N TRP A 285 18.18 2.35 9.44
CA TRP A 285 19.35 2.23 8.59
C TRP A 285 20.27 1.11 9.07
N THR A 286 20.83 0.38 8.10
CA THR A 286 21.86 -0.62 8.30
C THR A 286 23.07 -0.29 7.43
N PHE A 287 24.19 0.01 8.08
CA PHE A 287 25.46 0.28 7.44
C PHE A 287 26.32 -0.98 7.42
N TYR A 288 26.59 -1.50 6.23
CA TYR A 288 27.48 -2.63 5.98
C TYR A 288 28.89 -2.09 5.75
N ASN A 289 29.72 -2.19 6.78
CA ASN A 289 31.09 -1.69 6.77
C ASN A 289 32.01 -2.68 6.02
N GLY A 290 32.55 -2.23 4.89
CA GLY A 290 33.57 -2.97 4.12
C GLY A 290 34.92 -3.06 4.84
N GLU A 291 35.19 -2.18 5.80
CA GLU A 291 36.47 -2.05 6.47
C GLU A 291 36.53 -2.82 7.80
N GLY A 292 37.00 -4.06 7.75
CA GLY A 292 37.06 -4.95 8.92
C GLY A 292 38.32 -4.90 9.80
N LYS A 293 39.31 -4.05 9.49
CA LYS A 293 40.59 -4.01 10.23
C LYS A 293 40.95 -2.61 10.68
N ALA A 294 41.31 -2.48 11.96
CA ALA A 294 41.80 -1.23 12.56
C ALA A 294 42.93 -0.56 11.75
N SER A 295 43.84 -1.33 11.15
CA SER A 295 44.93 -0.78 10.33
C SER A 295 44.46 -0.09 9.04
N GLN A 296 43.30 -0.47 8.51
CA GLN A 296 42.72 0.14 7.30
C GLN A 296 42.05 1.46 7.67
N ILE A 297 41.29 1.46 8.77
CA ILE A 297 40.65 2.63 9.38
C ILE A 297 41.69 3.70 9.76
N GLU A 298 42.76 3.32 10.49
CA GLU A 298 43.87 4.22 10.88
C GLU A 298 44.64 4.80 9.68
N SER A 299 44.51 4.21 8.49
CA SER A 299 45.18 4.66 7.27
C SER A 299 44.34 5.63 6.43
N GLY A 300 43.18 6.09 6.94
CA GLY A 300 42.32 7.07 6.27
C GLY A 300 41.46 6.50 5.13
N LYS A 301 41.20 5.19 5.16
CA LYS A 301 40.28 4.47 4.25
C LYS A 301 38.87 4.33 4.82
N ASN A 302 38.49 5.24 5.70
CA ASN A 302 37.22 5.16 6.40
C ASN A 302 36.04 5.40 5.45
N ASP A 303 34.99 4.60 5.56
CA ASP A 303 33.75 4.78 4.83
C ASP A 303 32.75 5.52 5.72
N LEU A 304 31.91 6.36 5.12
CA LEU A 304 30.98 7.23 5.83
C LEU A 304 29.57 7.10 5.28
N VAL A 305 28.60 7.15 6.19
CA VAL A 305 27.21 7.42 5.84
C VAL A 305 26.89 8.86 6.20
N VAL A 306 26.46 9.63 5.20
CA VAL A 306 26.09 11.04 5.35
C VAL A 306 24.68 11.23 4.82
N LEU A 307 23.83 11.89 5.59
CA LEU A 307 22.50 12.30 5.15
C LEU A 307 22.51 13.81 4.90
N VAL A 308 22.09 14.23 3.71
CA VAL A 308 21.81 15.63 3.39
C VAL A 308 20.31 15.84 3.32
N ILE A 309 19.80 16.72 4.16
CA ILE A 309 18.38 17.11 4.18
C ILE A 309 18.27 18.49 3.52
N THR A 310 17.66 18.54 2.35
CA THR A 310 17.29 19.81 1.71
C THR A 310 15.86 20.16 2.12
N LYS A 311 15.68 21.32 2.75
CA LYS A 311 14.39 21.80 3.22
C LYS A 311 13.62 22.54 2.11
N PRO A 312 12.31 22.80 2.28
CA PRO A 312 11.49 23.54 1.30
C PRO A 312 12.03 24.92 0.90
N ASP A 313 12.71 25.63 1.81
CA ASP A 313 13.33 26.93 1.54
C ASP A 313 14.68 26.84 0.80
N GLY A 314 15.14 25.62 0.47
CA GLY A 314 16.41 25.33 -0.18
C GLY A 314 17.62 25.28 0.77
N SER A 315 17.42 25.54 2.07
CA SER A 315 18.47 25.34 3.07
C SER A 315 18.81 23.85 3.21
N LYS A 316 20.07 23.55 3.55
CA LYS A 316 20.58 22.18 3.63
C LYS A 316 21.18 21.89 4.99
N GLU A 317 20.82 20.75 5.56
CA GLU A 317 21.40 20.20 6.77
C GLU A 317 22.19 18.94 6.39
N ILE A 318 23.39 18.78 6.94
CA ILE A 318 24.29 17.68 6.60
C ILE A 318 24.63 16.95 7.91
N ILE A 319 24.32 15.66 7.95
CA ILE A 319 24.41 14.83 9.16
C ILE A 319 25.30 13.63 8.86
N GLN A 320 26.30 13.38 9.71
CA GLN A 320 26.99 12.08 9.69
C GLN A 320 26.10 11.08 10.42
N VAL A 321 25.68 10.03 9.74
CA VAL A 321 24.84 8.98 10.32
C VAL A 321 25.70 7.90 10.95
N SER A 322 26.68 7.39 10.22
CA SER A 322 27.62 6.38 10.72
C SER A 322 28.96 6.42 9.97
N SER A 323 29.92 5.61 10.43
CA SER A 323 31.25 5.48 9.81
C SER A 323 31.96 4.18 10.20
N SER A 324 32.93 3.74 9.40
CA SER A 324 33.80 2.61 9.77
C SER A 324 34.61 2.91 11.04
N GLU A 325 34.98 4.17 11.29
CA GLU A 325 35.66 4.58 12.53
C GLU A 325 34.79 4.39 13.79
N GLU A 326 33.48 4.61 13.66
CA GLU A 326 32.53 4.35 14.74
C GLU A 326 32.36 2.85 15.00
N LEU A 327 32.24 2.06 13.93
CA LEU A 327 32.02 0.61 14.00
C LEU A 327 33.29 -0.20 14.31
N GLN A 328 34.47 0.35 14.06
CA GLN A 328 35.76 -0.30 14.24
C GLN A 328 35.84 -1.64 13.47
N ALA A 329 35.97 -2.77 14.18
CA ALA A 329 36.02 -4.10 13.56
C ALA A 329 34.62 -4.69 13.30
N ALA A 330 33.55 -4.02 13.70
CA ALA A 330 32.19 -4.46 13.40
C ALA A 330 31.89 -4.20 11.91
N MET A 331 31.36 -5.24 11.25
CA MET A 331 31.00 -5.20 9.83
C MET A 331 29.60 -4.65 9.59
N ILE A 332 28.80 -4.47 10.64
CA ILE A 332 27.40 -4.04 10.55
C ILE A 332 27.13 -3.04 11.68
N GLY A 333 26.53 -1.91 11.33
CA GLY A 333 25.97 -0.93 12.26
C GLY A 333 24.51 -0.69 11.94
N ASN A 334 23.68 -0.57 12.97
CA ASN A 334 22.24 -0.30 12.82
C ASN A 334 21.85 0.93 13.62
N GLY A 335 20.82 1.63 13.18
CA GLY A 335 20.20 2.68 13.98
C GLY A 335 18.95 3.25 13.33
N GLU A 336 18.36 4.21 14.01
CA GLU A 336 17.20 4.95 13.54
C GLU A 336 17.59 6.41 13.33
N PHE A 337 17.11 7.00 12.25
CA PHE A 337 17.19 8.44 12.01
C PHE A 337 15.79 9.04 12.07
N ASN A 338 15.60 10.04 12.92
CA ASN A 338 14.32 10.71 13.09
C ASN A 338 14.45 12.19 12.71
N TYR A 339 13.48 12.70 11.98
CA TYR A 339 13.37 14.10 11.60
C TYR A 339 11.95 14.60 11.78
N THR A 340 11.77 15.85 12.22
CA THR A 340 10.45 16.49 12.29
C THR A 340 10.47 17.73 11.41
N ALA A 341 9.51 17.82 10.50
CA ALA A 341 9.35 18.98 9.62
C ALA A 341 9.17 20.25 10.45
N ASP A 342 9.99 21.25 10.17
CA ASP A 342 9.99 22.56 10.81
C ASP A 342 9.31 23.65 9.97
N GLN A 343 8.86 23.30 8.76
CA GLN A 343 8.10 24.15 7.85
C GLN A 343 7.31 23.28 6.88
N ASP A 344 6.31 23.87 6.24
CA ASP A 344 5.53 23.20 5.22
C ASP A 344 6.30 23.08 3.91
N GLY A 345 6.15 21.93 3.24
CA GLY A 345 6.55 21.74 1.85
C GLY A 345 7.37 20.49 1.61
N THR A 346 8.04 20.44 0.46
CA THR A 346 8.83 19.29 0.04
C THR A 346 10.25 19.31 0.62
N TYR A 347 10.57 18.27 1.37
CA TYR A 347 11.91 17.95 1.84
C TYR A 347 12.56 16.91 0.92
N ARG A 348 13.88 16.94 0.83
CA ARG A 348 14.69 15.92 0.15
C ARG A 348 15.71 15.34 1.12
N PHE A 349 15.76 14.01 1.22
CA PHE A 349 16.68 13.24 2.04
C PHE A 349 17.64 12.49 1.12
N ASP A 350 18.88 12.94 1.06
CA ASP A 350 19.95 12.39 0.23
C ASP A 350 20.93 11.59 1.11
N TRP A 351 20.77 10.27 1.13
CA TRP A 351 21.63 9.32 1.84
C TRP A 351 22.84 8.96 1.00
N LEU A 352 24.02 9.27 1.50
CA LEU A 352 25.30 9.09 0.85
C LEU A 352 26.10 8.00 1.57
N VAL A 353 26.60 7.03 0.82
CA VAL A 353 27.72 6.19 1.25
C VAL A 353 28.96 6.73 0.57
N LEU A 354 29.94 7.19 1.34
CA LEU A 354 31.20 7.73 0.84
C LEU A 354 32.31 6.73 1.17
N ASN A 355 32.83 6.07 0.14
CA ASN A 355 33.86 5.04 0.32
C ASN A 355 35.26 5.67 0.30
N GLY A 356 36.08 5.24 1.26
CA GLY A 356 37.46 5.63 1.45
C GLY A 356 38.37 5.12 0.33
N ARG A 357 39.63 5.54 0.36
CA ARG A 357 40.62 5.32 -0.71
C ARG A 357 41.14 3.87 -0.78
N ASP A 358 40.22 2.98 -1.06
CA ASP A 358 40.30 1.54 -1.11
C ASP A 358 40.04 1.07 -2.57
N THR A 359 40.30 -0.19 -2.92
CA THR A 359 40.08 -0.69 -4.30
C THR A 359 39.30 -2.02 -4.33
N SER A 360 38.71 -2.45 -3.21
CA SER A 360 38.11 -3.78 -3.13
C SER A 360 37.11 -4.01 -1.98
N LEU A 361 36.90 -3.04 -1.08
CA LEU A 361 36.07 -3.21 0.11
C LEU A 361 35.11 -2.03 0.26
N ASP A 362 34.12 -1.96 -0.62
CA ASP A 362 33.12 -0.90 -0.61
C ASP A 362 32.06 -1.18 0.47
N SER A 363 31.71 -0.15 1.22
CA SER A 363 30.60 -0.22 2.15
C SER A 363 29.26 -0.03 1.45
N ALA A 364 28.19 -0.50 2.09
CA ALA A 364 26.82 -0.36 1.62
C ALA A 364 25.89 0.14 2.73
N LEU A 365 24.74 0.65 2.33
CA LEU A 365 23.72 1.17 3.23
C LEU A 365 22.36 0.67 2.77
N ALA A 366 21.63 0.01 3.66
CA ALA A 366 20.22 -0.25 3.53
C ALA A 366 19.45 0.78 4.37
N ILE A 367 18.35 1.31 3.81
CA ILE A 367 17.44 2.26 4.46
C ILE A 367 16.04 1.68 4.34
N SER A 368 15.28 1.65 5.44
CA SER A 368 13.88 1.20 5.44
C SER A 368 12.99 2.15 4.65
N GLN A 369 11.74 1.74 4.43
CA GLN A 369 10.70 2.74 4.14
C GLN A 369 10.60 3.74 5.30
N PRO A 370 10.30 5.01 4.98
CA PRO A 370 10.07 5.98 6.01
C PRO A 370 8.77 5.69 6.78
N VAL A 371 8.84 5.76 8.11
CA VAL A 371 7.66 5.79 8.97
C VAL A 371 7.33 7.25 9.26
N PHE A 372 6.10 7.67 8.97
CA PHE A 372 5.62 9.01 9.26
C PHE A 372 4.97 9.04 10.63
N THR A 373 5.35 10.00 11.48
CA THR A 373 4.77 10.12 12.80
C THR A 373 4.03 11.44 12.93
N LEU A 374 2.76 11.41 13.33
CA LEU A 374 1.99 12.60 13.68
C LEU A 374 1.40 12.44 15.08
N ASN A 375 1.69 13.41 15.97
CA ASN A 375 1.23 13.38 17.37
C ASN A 375 1.59 12.08 18.12
N GLY A 376 2.69 11.41 17.75
CA GLY A 376 3.14 10.15 18.35
C GLY A 376 2.42 8.89 17.84
N THR A 377 1.69 8.98 16.73
CA THR A 377 1.12 7.84 16.00
C THR A 377 1.89 7.64 14.70
N ASP A 378 2.19 6.40 14.35
CA ASP A 378 3.01 6.02 13.19
C ASP A 378 2.16 5.59 11.99
N TYR A 379 2.60 5.97 10.80
CA TYR A 379 1.95 5.77 9.52
C TYR A 379 2.98 5.31 8.49
N PHE A 380 2.72 4.19 7.82
CA PHE A 380 3.66 3.54 6.90
C PHE A 380 3.46 3.91 5.43
N SER A 381 2.49 4.79 5.16
CA SER A 381 2.21 5.35 3.84
C SER A 381 2.59 6.83 3.78
N GLN A 382 3.11 7.27 2.63
CA GLN A 382 3.40 8.69 2.40
C GLN A 382 2.15 9.57 2.59
N PRO A 383 2.26 10.73 3.27
CA PRO A 383 1.17 11.70 3.35
C PRO A 383 0.69 12.15 1.96
N VAL A 384 -0.62 12.26 1.79
CA VAL A 384 -1.27 12.64 0.52
C VAL A 384 -1.75 14.09 0.61
N ASP A 385 -1.25 14.95 -0.28
CA ASP A 385 -1.67 16.35 -0.34
C ASP A 385 -3.13 16.47 -0.83
N LEU A 386 -3.96 17.14 -0.03
CA LEU A 386 -5.34 17.46 -0.36
C LEU A 386 -5.48 18.94 -0.71
N THR A 387 -6.19 19.23 -1.80
CA THR A 387 -6.50 20.59 -2.21
C THR A 387 -8.01 20.80 -2.10
N ILE A 388 -8.42 21.26 -0.92
CA ILE A 388 -9.80 21.60 -0.61
C ILE A 388 -9.87 23.12 -0.44
N SER A 389 -10.79 23.75 -1.15
CA SER A 389 -11.06 25.19 -0.97
C SER A 389 -12.55 25.38 -0.71
N ALA A 390 -12.84 26.10 0.36
CA ALA A 390 -14.19 26.47 0.75
C ALA A 390 -14.24 27.97 1.05
N SER A 391 -15.27 28.67 0.58
CA SER A 391 -15.47 30.07 0.89
C SER A 391 -16.95 30.42 1.05
N LEU A 392 -17.25 31.51 1.75
CA LEU A 392 -18.62 32.01 1.86
C LEU A 392 -19.02 32.65 0.53
N GLY A 393 -20.14 32.21 -0.06
CA GLY A 393 -20.64 32.76 -1.33
C GLY A 393 -20.97 34.25 -1.26
N SER A 394 -21.39 34.74 -0.08
CA SER A 394 -21.45 36.18 0.22
C SER A 394 -21.26 36.40 1.71
N ALA A 395 -20.05 36.79 2.12
CA ALA A 395 -19.73 36.96 3.54
C ALA A 395 -20.55 38.07 4.20
N LEU A 396 -21.37 37.69 5.17
CA LEU A 396 -22.13 38.59 6.03
C LEU A 396 -21.43 38.78 7.40
N PRO A 397 -21.63 39.92 8.09
CA PRO A 397 -21.07 40.12 9.42
C PRO A 397 -21.60 39.09 10.43
N GLY A 398 -20.70 38.28 11.01
CA GLY A 398 -21.04 37.25 11.99
C GLY A 398 -21.28 35.86 11.40
N GLU A 399 -21.21 35.72 10.07
CA GLU A 399 -21.30 34.43 9.39
C GLU A 399 -20.00 33.64 9.57
N SER A 400 -20.11 32.36 9.91
CA SER A 400 -18.98 31.44 10.09
C SER A 400 -18.99 30.34 9.04
N LEU A 401 -17.79 29.91 8.64
CA LEU A 401 -17.58 28.77 7.74
C LEU A 401 -16.84 27.65 8.48
N THR A 402 -17.39 26.43 8.39
CA THR A 402 -16.77 25.20 8.88
C THR A 402 -16.76 24.18 7.75
N VAL A 403 -15.71 23.36 7.68
CA VAL A 403 -15.62 22.25 6.73
C VAL A 403 -15.48 20.95 7.49
N GLU A 404 -16.28 19.95 7.14
CA GLU A 404 -16.20 18.61 7.67
C GLU A 404 -15.81 17.61 6.57
N ILE A 405 -14.96 16.65 6.90
CA ILE A 405 -14.63 15.51 6.04
C ILE A 405 -15.14 14.26 6.75
N SER A 406 -15.92 13.44 6.05
CA SER A 406 -16.51 12.21 6.56
C SER A 406 -16.15 11.00 5.68
N GLY A 407 -16.31 9.80 6.23
CA GLY A 407 -15.85 8.56 5.60
C GLY A 407 -14.37 8.24 5.90
N VAL A 408 -13.79 8.93 6.88
CA VAL A 408 -12.39 8.75 7.28
C VAL A 408 -12.27 7.40 8.01
N PRO A 409 -11.44 6.45 7.55
CA PRO A 409 -11.25 5.17 8.22
C PRO A 409 -10.69 5.32 9.63
N ALA A 410 -10.84 4.27 10.44
CA ALA A 410 -10.13 4.18 11.71
C ALA A 410 -8.61 4.24 11.47
N ASP A 411 -7.89 4.88 12.40
CA ASP A 411 -6.43 5.04 12.37
C ASP A 411 -5.88 5.84 11.17
N ALA A 412 -6.73 6.51 10.40
CA ALA A 412 -6.32 7.59 9.50
C ALA A 412 -6.30 8.94 10.24
N ALA A 413 -5.48 9.88 9.76
CA ALA A 413 -5.43 11.23 10.30
C ALA A 413 -5.23 12.29 9.22
N PHE A 414 -5.29 13.54 9.65
CA PHE A 414 -4.91 14.68 8.84
C PHE A 414 -3.83 15.49 9.54
N SER A 415 -3.01 16.20 8.77
CA SER A 415 -1.97 17.08 9.30
C SER A 415 -2.51 18.28 10.10
N ALA A 416 -3.82 18.56 10.01
CA ALA A 416 -4.52 19.60 10.75
C ALA A 416 -5.98 19.18 11.02
N GLY A 417 -6.75 20.05 11.67
CA GLY A 417 -8.17 19.80 11.97
C GLY A 417 -8.40 19.08 13.30
N THR A 418 -9.67 18.87 13.61
CA THR A 418 -10.14 18.25 14.86
C THR A 418 -10.95 16.99 14.55
N ASP A 419 -10.52 15.84 15.06
CA ASP A 419 -11.30 14.61 15.03
C ASP A 419 -12.54 14.73 15.93
N LEU A 420 -13.72 14.55 15.34
CA LEU A 420 -15.00 14.55 16.05
C LEU A 420 -15.46 13.14 16.44
N GLY A 421 -14.72 12.11 16.00
CA GLY A 421 -15.04 10.70 16.17
C GLY A 421 -15.99 10.17 15.10
N GLY A 422 -16.07 8.84 14.98
CA GLY A 422 -16.96 8.17 14.02
C GLY A 422 -16.58 8.38 12.55
N GLY A 423 -15.30 8.68 12.27
CA GLY A 423 -14.79 8.92 10.93
C GLY A 423 -15.11 10.31 10.37
N VAL A 424 -15.33 11.31 11.25
CA VAL A 424 -15.64 12.69 10.89
C VAL A 424 -14.60 13.64 11.49
N TRP A 425 -14.03 14.50 10.64
CA TRP A 425 -13.07 15.53 11.02
C TRP A 425 -13.58 16.92 10.65
N SER A 426 -13.32 17.91 11.50
CA SER A 426 -13.71 19.31 11.29
C SER A 426 -12.48 20.21 11.11
N PHE A 427 -12.61 21.18 10.21
CA PHE A 427 -11.55 22.10 9.78
C PHE A 427 -12.08 23.53 9.71
N THR A 428 -11.22 24.47 10.08
CA THR A 428 -11.34 25.88 9.69
C THR A 428 -10.79 26.10 8.28
N PRO A 429 -11.21 27.15 7.55
CA PRO A 429 -10.67 27.41 6.21
C PRO A 429 -9.15 27.57 6.15
N ALA A 430 -8.51 28.04 7.24
CA ALA A 430 -7.07 28.19 7.31
C ALA A 430 -6.33 26.85 7.42
N GLU A 431 -6.94 25.83 8.02
CA GLU A 431 -6.36 24.49 8.17
C GLU A 431 -6.41 23.67 6.88
N LEU A 432 -7.22 24.10 5.90
CA LEU A 432 -7.28 23.46 4.58
C LEU A 432 -6.06 23.77 3.70
N GLU A 433 -5.30 24.82 4.04
CA GLU A 433 -4.12 25.22 3.27
C GLU A 433 -2.97 24.23 3.49
N GLY A 434 -2.66 23.46 2.44
CA GLY A 434 -1.65 22.41 2.49
C GLY A 434 -2.04 21.23 3.37
N LEU A 435 -3.35 20.97 3.49
CA LEU A 435 -3.86 19.83 4.24
C LEU A 435 -3.31 18.53 3.66
N GLN A 436 -2.82 17.65 4.52
CA GLN A 436 -2.36 16.32 4.14
C GLN A 436 -3.21 15.27 4.82
N PHE A 437 -3.53 14.21 4.09
CA PHE A 437 -4.12 13.00 4.61
C PHE A 437 -3.02 11.98 4.93
N LEU A 438 -3.07 11.40 6.13
CA LEU A 438 -2.25 10.28 6.54
C LEU A 438 -3.16 9.04 6.53
N PRO A 439 -3.03 8.18 5.52
CA PRO A 439 -3.83 6.95 5.40
C PRO A 439 -3.63 6.00 6.58
N PRO A 440 -4.59 5.10 6.86
CA PRO A 440 -4.36 4.02 7.82
C PRO A 440 -3.11 3.21 7.49
N VAL A 441 -2.49 2.64 8.51
CA VAL A 441 -1.39 1.68 8.33
C VAL A 441 -1.82 0.56 7.38
N GLY A 442 -1.01 0.30 6.34
CA GLY A 442 -1.27 -0.75 5.35
C GLY A 442 -2.33 -0.43 4.29
N PHE A 443 -2.99 0.74 4.35
CA PHE A 443 -3.99 1.09 3.35
C PHE A 443 -3.34 1.45 2.00
N SER A 444 -3.85 0.86 0.93
CA SER A 444 -3.54 1.24 -0.44
C SER A 444 -4.79 1.19 -1.30
N GLY A 445 -4.79 1.93 -2.40
CA GLY A 445 -5.94 2.06 -3.30
C GLY A 445 -6.68 3.38 -3.14
N GLU A 446 -7.93 3.42 -3.60
CA GLU A 446 -8.75 4.63 -3.59
C GLU A 446 -9.67 4.66 -2.37
N LEU A 447 -9.63 5.77 -1.64
CA LEU A 447 -10.50 6.09 -0.53
C LEU A 447 -11.50 7.16 -0.96
N ALA A 448 -12.79 6.86 -0.87
CA ALA A 448 -13.85 7.84 -1.10
C ALA A 448 -14.17 8.57 0.21
N LEU A 449 -13.95 9.88 0.23
CA LEU A 449 -14.32 10.79 1.32
C LEU A 449 -15.43 11.73 0.88
N THR A 450 -16.24 12.20 1.82
CA THR A 450 -17.24 13.24 1.55
C THR A 450 -16.85 14.51 2.30
N VAL A 451 -16.74 15.62 1.56
CA VAL A 451 -16.41 16.94 2.11
C VAL A 451 -17.69 17.78 2.16
N THR A 452 -18.01 18.33 3.32
CA THR A 452 -19.17 19.20 3.54
C THR A 452 -18.72 20.55 4.11
N ALA A 453 -18.95 21.63 3.36
CA ALA A 453 -18.78 22.99 3.84
C ALA A 453 -20.11 23.55 4.34
N SER A 454 -20.10 24.20 5.51
CA SER A 454 -21.27 24.76 6.19
C SER A 454 -21.08 26.24 6.51
N ALA A 455 -21.92 27.10 5.93
CA ALA A 455 -22.03 28.51 6.28
C ALA A 455 -23.13 28.68 7.33
N THR A 456 -22.85 29.34 8.45
CA THR A 456 -23.82 29.52 9.55
C THR A 456 -23.91 30.96 10.02
N LEU A 457 -25.13 31.49 10.15
CA LEU A 457 -25.42 32.81 10.72
C LEU A 457 -26.70 32.73 11.56
N ASP A 458 -26.64 33.21 12.81
CA ASP A 458 -27.78 33.26 13.74
C ASP A 458 -28.60 31.95 13.86
N GLY A 459 -27.93 30.81 13.73
CA GLY A 459 -28.53 29.47 13.82
C GLY A 459 -29.16 28.94 12.53
N VAL A 460 -29.07 29.68 11.42
CA VAL A 460 -29.37 29.20 10.06
C VAL A 460 -28.08 28.66 9.45
N THR A 461 -28.14 27.48 8.84
CA THR A 461 -26.99 26.83 8.18
C THR A 461 -27.33 26.46 6.75
N GLU A 462 -26.46 26.83 5.82
CA GLU A 462 -26.49 26.39 4.41
C GLU A 462 -25.22 25.58 4.11
N THR A 463 -25.36 24.55 3.28
CA THR A 463 -24.28 23.57 3.05
C THR A 463 -23.99 23.32 1.57
N ALA A 464 -22.72 23.07 1.25
CA ALA A 464 -22.29 22.48 -0.01
C ALA A 464 -21.51 21.20 0.28
N SER A 465 -21.75 20.13 -0.49
CA SER A 465 -21.04 18.86 -0.33
C SER A 465 -20.53 18.33 -1.65
N GLY A 466 -19.44 17.57 -1.61
CA GLY A 466 -18.89 16.87 -2.76
C GLY A 466 -18.01 15.69 -2.35
N ASP A 467 -17.83 14.78 -3.28
CA ASP A 467 -16.98 13.60 -3.09
C ASP A 467 -15.52 13.92 -3.42
N LEU A 468 -14.62 13.43 -2.58
CA LEU A 468 -13.18 13.52 -2.74
C LEU A 468 -12.60 12.09 -2.76
N THR A 469 -12.10 11.66 -3.90
CA THR A 469 -11.34 10.41 -4.00
C THR A 469 -9.88 10.68 -3.66
N VAL A 470 -9.37 10.02 -2.62
CA VAL A 470 -7.97 10.05 -2.22
C VAL A 470 -7.33 8.74 -2.63
N ARG A 471 -6.35 8.79 -3.52
CA ARG A 471 -5.58 7.62 -3.91
C ARG A 471 -4.32 7.51 -3.05
N VAL A 472 -4.12 6.34 -2.46
CA VAL A 472 -2.96 5.98 -1.65
C VAL A 472 -2.19 4.91 -2.42
N ASP A 473 -1.04 5.27 -2.95
CA ASP A 473 -0.15 4.32 -3.61
C ASP A 473 0.73 3.63 -2.55
N VAL A 474 1.02 2.34 -2.73
CA VAL A 474 1.83 1.55 -1.79
C VAL A 474 3.28 2.06 -1.80
N THR A 475 3.80 2.48 -0.64
CA THR A 475 5.24 2.47 -0.36
C THR A 475 5.55 1.12 0.28
N SER A 476 6.07 0.18 -0.50
CA SER A 476 6.31 -1.23 -0.11
C SER A 476 7.27 -1.35 1.09
N ASN A 477 6.91 -2.07 2.17
CA ASN A 477 7.82 -2.35 3.28
C ASN A 477 9.02 -3.15 2.76
N THR A 478 10.23 -2.63 2.82
CA THR A 478 11.40 -3.43 2.41
C THR A 478 11.73 -4.47 3.49
N VAL A 479 11.36 -5.75 3.26
CA VAL A 479 11.89 -6.91 3.99
C VAL A 479 13.08 -7.43 3.17
N SER A 480 14.25 -6.85 3.41
CA SER A 480 15.48 -7.14 2.66
C SER A 480 16.45 -7.94 3.54
N ASP A 481 16.41 -9.26 3.51
CA ASP A 481 17.41 -10.12 4.17
C ASP A 481 17.89 -11.31 3.29
N GLY A 482 17.77 -11.23 1.96
CA GLY A 482 18.44 -12.17 1.05
C GLY A 482 19.96 -12.01 1.04
N SER A 483 20.68 -13.09 0.78
CA SER A 483 22.13 -13.17 0.72
C SER A 483 22.59 -13.49 -0.71
N ALA A 484 23.83 -13.92 -0.90
CA ALA A 484 24.33 -14.35 -2.21
C ALA A 484 24.33 -15.89 -2.36
N GLY A 485 23.55 -16.60 -1.54
CA GLY A 485 23.31 -18.02 -1.68
C GLY A 485 21.83 -18.35 -1.44
N ASP A 486 21.46 -19.61 -1.62
CA ASP A 486 20.07 -20.08 -1.53
C ASP A 486 19.41 -19.76 -0.18
N ASP A 487 18.38 -18.93 -0.19
CA ASP A 487 17.69 -18.41 0.99
C ASP A 487 16.21 -18.83 1.05
N VAL A 488 15.65 -18.73 2.26
CA VAL A 488 14.20 -18.83 2.49
C VAL A 488 13.75 -17.51 3.08
N LEU A 489 13.02 -16.74 2.27
CA LEU A 489 12.55 -15.40 2.60
C LEU A 489 11.04 -15.45 2.80
N ILE A 490 10.60 -14.98 3.96
CA ILE A 490 9.20 -14.95 4.34
C ILE A 490 8.89 -13.53 4.80
N GLY A 491 7.94 -12.89 4.11
CA GLY A 491 7.40 -11.61 4.48
C GLY A 491 6.50 -11.69 5.72
N THR A 492 5.70 -10.66 5.87
CA THR A 492 4.82 -10.41 7.00
C THR A 492 3.36 -10.48 6.54
N ASP A 493 2.41 -10.16 7.42
CA ASP A 493 1.00 -10.01 7.05
C ASP A 493 0.70 -8.65 6.38
N GLY A 494 1.72 -7.95 5.86
CA GLY A 494 1.62 -6.62 5.26
C GLY A 494 2.31 -6.54 3.91
N ASN A 495 2.22 -5.39 3.25
CA ASN A 495 2.76 -5.19 1.89
C ASN A 495 4.29 -5.13 1.90
N ASP A 496 4.95 -6.16 1.41
CA ASP A 496 6.39 -6.32 1.48
C ASP A 496 7.11 -6.12 0.14
N LEU A 497 8.38 -5.75 0.18
CA LEU A 497 9.34 -5.72 -0.91
C LEU A 497 10.47 -6.67 -0.52
N ILE A 498 10.54 -7.79 -1.21
CA ILE A 498 11.48 -8.89 -0.92
C ILE A 498 12.48 -9.02 -2.08
N HIS A 499 13.76 -9.11 -1.74
CA HIS A 499 14.85 -9.36 -2.68
C HIS A 499 15.64 -10.62 -2.26
N GLY A 500 15.65 -11.64 -3.11
CA GLY A 500 16.46 -12.88 -2.99
C GLY A 500 17.94 -12.64 -3.26
N TYR A 501 18.23 -11.81 -4.27
CA TYR A 501 19.56 -11.48 -4.78
C TYR A 501 20.20 -12.57 -5.62
N ALA A 502 21.02 -13.45 -5.06
CA ALA A 502 21.67 -14.49 -5.86
C ALA A 502 21.61 -15.80 -5.09
N GLY A 503 21.25 -16.88 -5.77
CA GLY A 503 20.90 -18.13 -5.10
C GLY A 503 19.66 -18.72 -5.76
N ASN A 504 19.28 -19.93 -5.38
CA ASN A 504 17.96 -20.44 -5.71
C ASN A 504 17.08 -20.23 -4.49
N ASP A 505 16.29 -19.16 -4.52
CA ASP A 505 15.61 -18.67 -3.34
C ASP A 505 14.16 -19.19 -3.27
N LEU A 506 13.67 -19.37 -2.06
CA LEU A 506 12.24 -19.56 -1.78
C LEU A 506 11.70 -18.26 -1.18
N ILE A 507 10.78 -17.62 -1.88
CA ILE A 507 10.21 -16.33 -1.50
C ILE A 507 8.70 -16.50 -1.24
N ILE A 508 8.28 -16.18 -0.02
CA ILE A 508 6.88 -16.17 0.42
C ILE A 508 6.57 -14.73 0.83
N GLY A 509 5.71 -14.04 0.08
CA GLY A 509 5.27 -12.68 0.41
C GLY A 509 4.45 -12.65 1.69
N GLY A 510 3.50 -13.57 1.81
CA GLY A 510 2.52 -13.59 2.88
C GLY A 510 1.24 -12.84 2.48
N PRO A 511 0.34 -12.56 3.44
CA PRO A 511 -0.82 -11.70 3.18
C PRO A 511 -0.40 -10.27 2.90
N GLY A 512 -0.95 -9.65 1.86
CA GLY A 512 -0.61 -8.27 1.51
C GLY A 512 -0.56 -8.04 0.01
N ASN A 513 -0.04 -6.88 -0.39
CA ASN A 513 0.32 -6.57 -1.76
C ASN A 513 1.83 -6.47 -1.85
N ASP A 514 2.48 -7.51 -2.32
CA ASP A 514 3.92 -7.66 -2.23
C ASP A 514 4.64 -7.37 -3.55
N ILE A 515 5.91 -7.02 -3.48
CA ILE A 515 6.82 -6.86 -4.59
C ILE A 515 8.00 -7.80 -4.38
N LEU A 516 8.09 -8.84 -5.21
CA LEU A 516 9.01 -9.95 -5.04
C LEU A 516 10.04 -9.94 -6.17
N PHE A 517 11.32 -10.00 -5.81
CA PHE A 517 12.43 -10.14 -6.74
C PHE A 517 13.27 -11.35 -6.34
N GLY A 518 13.41 -12.30 -7.27
CA GLY A 518 14.24 -13.48 -7.08
C GLY A 518 15.72 -13.12 -7.21
N GLY A 519 16.05 -12.45 -8.31
CA GLY A 519 17.41 -12.07 -8.67
C GLY A 519 18.05 -13.08 -9.61
N LEU A 520 19.26 -13.54 -9.28
CA LEU A 520 20.01 -14.53 -10.08
C LEU A 520 19.85 -15.92 -9.49
N GLY A 521 19.63 -16.91 -10.34
CA GLY A 521 19.38 -18.29 -9.97
C GLY A 521 17.94 -18.71 -10.25
N ALA A 522 17.58 -19.93 -9.85
CA ALA A 522 16.27 -20.51 -10.16
C ALA A 522 15.34 -20.38 -8.95
N ASP A 523 14.55 -19.32 -8.93
CA ASP A 523 13.80 -18.92 -7.73
C ASP A 523 12.40 -19.52 -7.69
N THR A 524 11.85 -19.68 -6.48
CA THR A 524 10.48 -20.13 -6.24
C THR A 524 9.73 -19.07 -5.46
N PHE A 525 8.69 -18.49 -6.07
CA PHE A 525 7.72 -17.62 -5.40
C PHE A 525 6.52 -18.46 -5.00
N ALA A 526 6.20 -18.50 -3.71
CA ALA A 526 5.18 -19.39 -3.16
C ALA A 526 4.08 -18.64 -2.40
N TRP A 527 2.85 -19.13 -2.56
CA TRP A 527 1.65 -18.63 -1.89
C TRP A 527 0.95 -19.74 -1.12
N SER A 528 0.45 -19.40 0.06
CA SER A 528 -0.28 -20.28 0.97
C SER A 528 -1.70 -19.79 1.21
N LEU A 529 -2.58 -20.70 1.62
CA LEU A 529 -3.92 -20.36 2.07
C LEU A 529 -3.86 -19.40 3.27
N GLY A 530 -4.39 -18.20 3.09
CA GLY A 530 -4.28 -17.09 4.04
C GLY A 530 -3.66 -15.85 3.42
N ASP A 531 -2.88 -16.00 2.35
CA ASP A 531 -2.20 -14.90 1.66
C ASP A 531 -3.18 -14.11 0.77
N GLN A 532 -4.26 -14.75 0.30
CA GLN A 532 -5.27 -14.09 -0.51
C GLN A 532 -5.97 -12.93 0.21
N GLY A 533 -6.45 -11.99 -0.59
CA GLY A 533 -7.38 -10.95 -0.14
C GLY A 533 -8.84 -11.41 -0.14
N THR A 534 -9.73 -10.43 -0.16
CA THR A 534 -11.19 -10.66 -0.28
C THR A 534 -11.66 -10.39 -1.71
N VAL A 535 -12.89 -10.76 -2.04
CA VAL A 535 -13.44 -10.49 -3.39
C VAL A 535 -13.51 -8.99 -3.71
N ASP A 536 -13.80 -8.16 -2.70
CA ASP A 536 -13.89 -6.70 -2.85
C ASP A 536 -12.51 -6.00 -2.77
N ALA A 537 -11.52 -6.70 -2.24
CA ALA A 537 -10.13 -6.24 -2.15
C ALA A 537 -9.17 -7.43 -2.31
N PRO A 538 -8.95 -7.91 -3.55
CA PRO A 538 -8.00 -8.98 -3.83
C PRO A 538 -6.60 -8.53 -3.46
N ALA A 539 -5.80 -9.44 -2.89
CA ALA A 539 -4.37 -9.20 -2.71
C ALA A 539 -3.68 -9.18 -4.08
N MET A 540 -2.68 -8.33 -4.22
CA MET A 540 -2.03 -8.03 -5.50
C MET A 540 -0.52 -8.00 -5.34
N ASP A 541 0.11 -9.03 -5.88
CA ASP A 541 1.57 -9.18 -5.84
C ASP A 541 2.20 -8.93 -7.19
N ILE A 542 3.43 -8.45 -7.15
CA ILE A 542 4.24 -8.15 -8.32
C ILE A 542 5.51 -8.97 -8.24
N VAL A 543 5.74 -9.86 -9.20
CA VAL A 543 7.06 -10.48 -9.41
C VAL A 543 7.81 -9.63 -10.44
N GLY A 544 8.91 -9.02 -9.98
CA GLY A 544 9.59 -7.96 -10.72
C GLY A 544 10.55 -8.42 -11.81
N ASP A 545 11.08 -9.65 -11.70
CA ASP A 545 12.17 -10.18 -12.54
C ASP A 545 11.99 -11.64 -12.98
N PHE A 546 10.77 -12.16 -12.95
CA PHE A 546 10.47 -13.56 -13.29
C PHE A 546 11.03 -13.99 -14.65
N THR A 547 11.82 -15.07 -14.65
CA THR A 547 12.50 -15.61 -15.83
C THR A 547 11.87 -16.92 -16.28
N LEU A 548 11.35 -16.92 -17.51
CA LEU A 548 10.81 -18.13 -18.15
C LEU A 548 11.92 -19.07 -18.64
N GLY A 549 11.73 -20.37 -18.44
CA GLY A 549 12.62 -21.42 -18.93
C GLY A 549 12.25 -22.80 -18.35
N ASP A 550 13.00 -23.84 -18.71
CA ASP A 550 12.76 -25.18 -18.16
C ASP A 550 13.34 -25.26 -16.73
N TYR A 551 12.49 -25.17 -15.70
CA TYR A 551 12.90 -25.14 -14.30
C TYR A 551 13.68 -26.41 -13.91
N GLY A 552 14.85 -26.23 -13.29
CA GLY A 552 15.77 -27.33 -12.96
C GLY A 552 16.63 -27.83 -14.13
N VAL A 553 16.47 -27.25 -15.32
CA VAL A 553 17.35 -27.43 -16.48
C VAL A 553 18.09 -26.13 -16.80
N ASP A 554 17.34 -25.04 -16.92
CA ASP A 554 17.86 -23.69 -17.08
C ASP A 554 18.18 -23.11 -15.70
N ALA A 555 19.39 -22.55 -15.55
CA ALA A 555 19.93 -22.15 -14.26
C ALA A 555 19.27 -20.91 -13.65
N GLU A 556 18.55 -20.14 -14.46
CA GLU A 556 17.88 -18.89 -14.07
C GLU A 556 16.36 -19.00 -14.27
N ALA A 557 15.81 -20.20 -14.47
CA ALA A 557 14.38 -20.34 -14.71
C ALA A 557 13.63 -20.37 -13.38
N ASP A 558 12.58 -19.54 -13.26
CA ASP A 558 11.84 -19.34 -12.02
C ASP A 558 10.55 -20.14 -11.97
N ARG A 559 9.97 -20.24 -10.78
CA ARG A 559 8.77 -21.01 -10.50
C ARG A 559 7.79 -20.23 -9.64
N LEU A 560 6.52 -20.31 -9.99
CA LEU A 560 5.39 -19.94 -9.15
C LEU A 560 4.83 -21.21 -8.50
N ASP A 561 4.67 -21.20 -7.18
CA ASP A 561 4.06 -22.29 -6.42
C ASP A 561 2.74 -21.81 -5.79
N LEU A 562 1.63 -22.35 -6.31
CA LEU A 562 0.27 -22.04 -5.87
C LEU A 562 -0.42 -23.25 -5.23
N ALA A 563 0.29 -24.37 -5.02
CA ALA A 563 -0.33 -25.60 -4.54
C ALA A 563 -1.04 -25.41 -3.19
N ASP A 564 -0.45 -24.63 -2.29
CA ASP A 564 -1.01 -24.38 -0.96
C ASP A 564 -2.04 -23.22 -0.95
N LEU A 565 -2.16 -22.45 -2.03
CA LEU A 565 -3.15 -21.38 -2.17
C LEU A 565 -4.50 -21.90 -2.71
N LEU A 566 -4.48 -22.87 -3.62
CA LEU A 566 -5.67 -23.34 -4.34
C LEU A 566 -6.43 -24.42 -3.55
N SER A 567 -7.74 -24.21 -3.36
CA SER A 567 -8.64 -25.15 -2.67
C SER A 567 -9.44 -25.97 -3.67
N PHE A 568 -8.93 -27.15 -4.03
CA PHE A 568 -9.63 -28.12 -4.87
C PHE A 568 -10.69 -28.88 -4.06
N ASP A 569 -11.90 -28.34 -4.03
CA ASP A 569 -13.01 -28.86 -3.22
C ASP A 569 -13.88 -29.89 -3.98
N SER A 570 -13.69 -30.04 -5.30
CA SER A 570 -14.42 -30.99 -6.12
C SER A 570 -13.56 -31.72 -7.15
N LEU A 571 -13.89 -33.00 -7.37
CA LEU A 571 -13.29 -33.84 -8.41
C LEU A 571 -13.60 -33.37 -9.85
N SER A 572 -14.44 -32.35 -10.01
CA SER A 572 -14.78 -31.74 -11.30
C SER A 572 -13.95 -30.50 -11.62
N ASP A 573 -13.22 -29.98 -10.66
CA ASP A 573 -12.55 -28.69 -10.82
C ASP A 573 -11.43 -28.80 -11.85
N GLN A 574 -11.35 -27.79 -12.70
CA GLN A 574 -10.28 -27.64 -13.69
C GLN A 574 -9.40 -26.48 -13.29
N ILE A 575 -8.12 -26.53 -13.63
CA ILE A 575 -7.19 -25.45 -13.26
C ILE A 575 -7.62 -24.07 -13.80
N THR A 576 -8.35 -24.03 -14.91
CA THR A 576 -8.93 -22.80 -15.49
C THR A 576 -10.10 -22.22 -14.70
N ASP A 577 -10.66 -22.97 -13.74
CA ASP A 577 -11.65 -22.44 -12.80
C ASP A 577 -10.96 -21.56 -11.74
N PHE A 578 -9.68 -21.83 -11.45
CA PHE A 578 -8.86 -21.08 -10.50
C PHE A 578 -8.03 -19.98 -11.14
N LEU A 579 -7.47 -20.22 -12.33
CA LEU A 579 -6.49 -19.32 -12.95
C LEU A 579 -7.00 -18.79 -14.29
N SER A 580 -6.88 -17.47 -14.47
CA SER A 580 -7.04 -16.81 -15.76
C SER A 580 -5.88 -15.87 -16.04
N ILE A 581 -5.47 -15.75 -17.31
CA ILE A 581 -4.25 -15.02 -17.71
C ILE A 581 -4.61 -13.89 -18.67
N SER A 582 -4.11 -12.70 -18.40
CA SER A 582 -4.27 -11.54 -19.27
C SER A 582 -2.97 -10.78 -19.46
N LEU A 583 -2.81 -10.11 -20.61
CA LEU A 583 -1.68 -9.23 -20.86
C LEU A 583 -2.12 -7.78 -20.72
N GLN A 584 -1.45 -7.02 -19.86
CA GLN A 584 -1.75 -5.61 -19.58
C GLN A 584 -0.47 -4.79 -19.67
N GLY A 585 -0.36 -3.94 -20.70
CA GLY A 585 0.77 -3.02 -20.81
C GLY A 585 2.15 -3.68 -21.03
N GLY A 586 2.20 -4.97 -21.36
CA GLY A 586 3.45 -5.75 -21.49
C GLY A 586 3.73 -6.65 -20.28
N ASP A 587 2.95 -6.53 -19.21
CA ASP A 587 2.98 -7.40 -18.05
C ASP A 587 1.90 -8.48 -18.17
N SER A 588 2.21 -9.71 -17.74
CA SER A 588 1.19 -10.75 -17.60
C SER A 588 0.56 -10.67 -16.21
N VAL A 589 -0.76 -10.73 -16.16
CA VAL A 589 -1.54 -10.76 -14.93
C VAL A 589 -2.22 -12.12 -14.83
N ILE A 590 -1.89 -12.86 -13.78
CA ILE A 590 -2.53 -14.11 -13.40
C ILE A 590 -3.58 -13.76 -12.35
N SER A 591 -4.85 -13.84 -12.71
CA SER A 591 -5.96 -13.66 -11.76
C SER A 591 -6.34 -15.01 -11.17
N VAL A 592 -6.35 -15.07 -9.84
CA VAL A 592 -6.53 -16.30 -9.06
C VAL A 592 -7.84 -16.24 -8.28
N SER A 593 -8.71 -17.20 -8.54
CA SER A 593 -9.85 -17.56 -7.69
C SER A 593 -9.45 -18.75 -6.85
N HIS A 594 -9.09 -18.52 -5.58
CA HIS A 594 -8.53 -19.59 -4.74
C HIS A 594 -9.49 -20.78 -4.54
N ALA A 595 -10.81 -20.56 -4.67
CA ALA A 595 -11.85 -21.57 -4.47
C ALA A 595 -12.45 -22.10 -5.79
N GLY A 596 -11.98 -21.62 -6.95
CA GLY A 596 -12.49 -22.06 -8.25
C GLY A 596 -13.94 -21.63 -8.55
N ASP A 597 -14.49 -20.67 -7.79
CA ASP A 597 -15.87 -20.18 -7.93
C ASP A 597 -15.99 -18.97 -8.86
N GLY A 598 -14.86 -18.51 -9.42
CA GLY A 598 -14.74 -17.35 -10.29
C GLY A 598 -14.60 -16.02 -9.56
N ALA A 599 -14.65 -16.00 -8.23
CA ALA A 599 -14.34 -14.81 -7.45
C ALA A 599 -12.82 -14.66 -7.34
N ILE A 600 -12.29 -13.56 -7.88
CA ILE A 600 -10.86 -13.27 -7.81
C ILE A 600 -10.53 -12.73 -6.42
N THR A 601 -9.54 -13.33 -5.79
CA THR A 601 -9.09 -13.01 -4.42
C THR A 601 -7.59 -12.73 -4.37
N GLN A 602 -6.86 -13.13 -5.40
CA GLN A 602 -5.43 -12.91 -5.55
C GLN A 602 -5.12 -12.54 -7.01
N SER A 603 -4.18 -11.60 -7.22
CA SER A 603 -3.72 -11.18 -8.54
C SER A 603 -2.20 -11.11 -8.55
N ILE A 604 -1.55 -11.92 -9.39
CA ILE A 604 -0.09 -11.96 -9.52
C ILE A 604 0.32 -11.31 -10.83
N VAL A 605 1.15 -10.28 -10.76
CA VAL A 605 1.65 -9.52 -11.92
C VAL A 605 3.09 -9.87 -12.18
N LEU A 606 3.38 -10.46 -13.34
CA LEU A 606 4.74 -10.73 -13.81
C LEU A 606 5.22 -9.57 -14.68
N LYS A 607 6.17 -8.78 -14.18
CA LYS A 607 6.66 -7.58 -14.87
C LYS A 607 7.49 -7.93 -16.09
N ASN A 608 7.16 -7.32 -17.23
CA ASN A 608 7.83 -7.51 -18.52
C ASN A 608 7.86 -8.97 -19.02
N VAL A 609 6.98 -9.83 -18.51
CA VAL A 609 6.82 -11.21 -18.97
C VAL A 609 5.55 -11.31 -19.80
N ASP A 610 5.65 -11.81 -21.03
CA ASP A 610 4.51 -12.07 -21.91
C ASP A 610 4.22 -13.58 -22.00
N LEU A 611 3.34 -14.06 -21.13
CA LEU A 611 2.89 -15.46 -21.07
C LEU A 611 2.04 -15.84 -22.28
N THR A 612 1.46 -14.88 -23.00
CA THR A 612 0.63 -15.18 -24.19
C THR A 612 1.45 -15.75 -25.35
N THR A 613 2.79 -15.65 -25.26
CA THR A 613 3.69 -16.31 -26.19
C THR A 613 3.73 -17.83 -26.04
N LEU A 614 3.25 -18.37 -24.92
CA LEU A 614 3.28 -19.81 -24.59
C LEU A 614 2.05 -20.57 -25.13
N GLY A 615 0.95 -19.89 -25.47
CA GLY A 615 -0.28 -20.55 -25.92
C GLY A 615 -1.35 -19.57 -26.40
N ASN A 616 -2.42 -20.08 -27.05
CA ASN A 616 -3.52 -19.26 -27.58
C ASN A 616 -4.75 -19.21 -26.65
N SER A 617 -4.68 -19.87 -25.50
CA SER A 617 -5.72 -19.89 -24.48
C SER A 617 -5.09 -20.09 -23.09
N ASP A 618 -5.80 -19.68 -22.04
CA ASP A 618 -5.35 -19.82 -20.66
C ASP A 618 -4.97 -21.27 -20.33
N ALA A 619 -5.78 -22.24 -20.77
CA ALA A 619 -5.48 -23.66 -20.60
C ALA A 619 -4.14 -24.09 -21.23
N GLU A 620 -3.84 -23.65 -22.46
CA GLU A 620 -2.58 -23.98 -23.15
C GLU A 620 -1.38 -23.31 -22.49
N ILE A 621 -1.54 -22.06 -22.01
CA ILE A 621 -0.50 -21.31 -21.31
C ILE A 621 -0.19 -21.98 -19.96
N ILE A 622 -1.23 -22.30 -19.18
CA ILE A 622 -1.10 -22.97 -17.87
C ILE A 622 -0.45 -24.35 -18.05
N GLU A 623 -0.89 -25.16 -19.01
CA GLU A 623 -0.29 -26.47 -19.27
C GLU A 623 1.19 -26.34 -19.68
N SER A 624 1.54 -25.31 -20.45
CA SER A 624 2.93 -25.04 -20.83
C SER A 624 3.79 -24.70 -19.60
N LEU A 625 3.31 -23.81 -18.72
CA LEU A 625 4.00 -23.42 -17.48
C LEU A 625 4.19 -24.60 -16.52
N ILE A 626 3.19 -25.47 -16.39
CA ILE A 626 3.30 -26.70 -15.59
C ILE A 626 4.33 -27.64 -16.22
N SER A 627 4.33 -27.79 -17.55
CA SER A 627 5.23 -28.71 -18.25
C SER A 627 6.70 -28.28 -18.20
N SER A 628 6.97 -26.97 -18.22
CA SER A 628 8.31 -26.39 -18.04
C SER A 628 8.71 -26.28 -16.57
N GLY A 629 7.78 -26.52 -15.64
CA GLY A 629 8.02 -26.43 -14.20
C GLY A 629 8.07 -25.00 -13.66
N ASN A 630 7.65 -24.01 -14.44
CA ASN A 630 7.50 -22.61 -14.00
C ASN A 630 6.22 -22.40 -13.16
N LEU A 631 5.31 -23.38 -13.09
CA LEU A 631 4.10 -23.33 -12.27
C LEU A 631 3.84 -24.67 -11.58
N ILE A 632 3.59 -24.62 -10.28
CA ILE A 632 3.08 -25.73 -9.46
C ILE A 632 1.70 -25.33 -8.92
N VAL A 633 0.75 -26.27 -8.99
CA VAL A 633 -0.65 -26.10 -8.59
C VAL A 633 -1.21 -27.30 -7.82
N GLU A 634 -0.44 -28.39 -7.70
CA GLU A 634 -0.81 -29.65 -7.03
C GLU A 634 0.40 -30.35 -6.41
#